data_AF-M2AXY5-F1
#
_entry.id   AF-M2AXY5-F1
#
_cell.length_a   1.000
_cell.length_b   1.000
_cell.length_c   1.000
_cell.angle_alpha   90.00
_cell.angle_beta   90.00
_cell.angle_gamma   90.00
#
_symmetry.space_group_name_H-M   'P 1'
#
loop_
_entity.id
_entity.type
_entity.pdbx_description
1 polymer ?
#
loop_
_entity_poly.entity_id
_entity_poly.type
_entity_poly.pdbx_seq_one_letter_code
_entity_poly.pdbx_strand_id
1 'polypeptide(L)'
;MKKMFMVTVLLLIGFYLYSEDNVKQTKEDDESFSYYLTVNQLITKNLFKNKDLISEYSQKLNNEQILLIQKKYQKDLAVPLLLNGFVGFGSGNFACGDMLGGGIHTAIDGLSVLSILTMQFINLADLFPTTSSDHRAYIANLDRRMKIFSYVAYAAGSIMLVNRIASLITASLYVKRYNQTLNDVLIKKTPKVSFTPVPVISPEGVGLALNIRF
;
A
#
# COMPACT_ATOMS: atom_id res chain seq x y z
N MET A 1 -46.94 47.86 -26.25
CA MET A 1 -45.68 47.31 -26.81
C MET A 1 -44.54 47.14 -25.79
N LYS A 2 -44.29 48.10 -24.86
CA LYS A 2 -43.20 47.99 -23.87
C LYS A 2 -43.22 46.74 -22.96
N LYS A 3 -44.40 46.26 -22.54
CA LYS A 3 -44.53 45.08 -21.66
C LYS A 3 -44.12 43.75 -22.33
N MET A 4 -44.40 43.58 -23.62
CA MET A 4 -43.97 42.37 -24.36
C MET A 4 -42.46 42.32 -24.53
N PHE A 5 -41.83 43.46 -24.84
CA PHE A 5 -40.37 43.53 -25.03
C PHE A 5 -39.60 43.15 -23.75
N MET A 6 -40.10 43.58 -22.58
CA MET A 6 -39.50 43.28 -21.29
C MET A 6 -39.57 41.78 -20.94
N VAL A 7 -40.67 41.09 -21.31
CA VAL A 7 -40.82 39.65 -21.09
C VAL A 7 -39.89 38.84 -21.99
N THR A 8 -39.72 39.25 -23.25
CA THR A 8 -38.80 38.58 -24.18
C THR A 8 -37.34 38.70 -23.74
N VAL A 9 -36.93 39.87 -23.23
CA VAL A 9 -35.58 40.08 -22.70
C VAL A 9 -35.32 39.21 -21.46
N LEU A 10 -36.31 39.09 -20.55
CA LEU A 10 -36.21 38.23 -19.37
C LEU A 10 -36.08 36.74 -19.73
N LEU A 11 -36.81 36.27 -20.75
CA LEU A 11 -36.71 34.89 -21.24
C LEU A 11 -35.34 34.60 -21.87
N LEU A 12 -34.79 35.54 -22.65
CA LEU A 12 -33.46 35.41 -23.25
C LEU A 12 -32.36 35.35 -22.19
N ILE A 13 -32.44 36.18 -21.15
CA ILE A 13 -31.49 36.14 -20.02
C ILE A 13 -31.61 34.81 -19.26
N GLY A 14 -32.83 34.34 -19.00
CA GLY A 14 -33.06 33.05 -18.35
C GLY A 14 -32.49 31.86 -19.13
N PHE A 15 -32.69 31.83 -20.46
CA PHE A 15 -32.12 30.81 -21.32
C PHE A 15 -30.58 30.90 -21.40
N TYR A 16 -30.03 32.10 -21.43
CA TYR A 16 -28.58 32.31 -21.47
C TYR A 16 -27.91 31.82 -20.18
N LEU A 17 -28.45 32.19 -19.02
CA LEU A 17 -27.96 31.73 -17.72
C LEU A 17 -28.09 30.20 -17.58
N TYR A 18 -29.23 29.63 -17.96
CA TYR A 18 -29.45 28.19 -17.92
C TYR A 18 -28.50 27.42 -18.86
N SER A 19 -28.24 27.95 -20.06
CA SER A 19 -27.29 27.35 -20.99
C SER A 19 -25.85 27.44 -20.49
N GLU A 20 -25.47 28.57 -19.87
CA GLU A 20 -24.11 28.77 -19.37
C GLU A 20 -23.80 27.86 -18.17
N ASP A 21 -24.76 27.67 -17.27
CA ASP A 21 -24.64 26.75 -16.13
C ASP A 21 -24.50 25.29 -16.59
N ASN A 22 -25.31 24.85 -17.56
CA ASN A 22 -25.20 23.50 -18.11
C ASN A 22 -23.84 23.26 -18.80
N VAL A 23 -23.34 24.23 -19.58
CA VAL A 23 -22.03 24.11 -20.26
C VAL A 23 -20.87 24.07 -19.28
N LYS A 24 -20.92 24.85 -18.18
CA LYS A 24 -19.91 24.81 -17.12
C LYS A 24 -19.93 23.46 -16.39
N GLN A 25 -21.11 22.96 -16.06
CA GLN A 25 -21.27 21.68 -15.38
C GLN A 25 -20.74 20.52 -16.24
N THR A 26 -21.05 20.50 -17.54
CA THR A 26 -20.55 19.45 -18.46
C THR A 26 -19.02 19.45 -18.57
N LYS A 27 -18.39 20.64 -18.57
CA LYS A 27 -16.92 20.76 -18.62
C LYS A 27 -16.24 20.36 -17.30
N GLU A 28 -16.84 20.71 -16.16
CA GLU A 28 -16.34 20.27 -14.85
C GLU A 28 -16.42 18.75 -14.69
N ASP A 29 -17.50 18.12 -15.19
CA ASP A 29 -17.68 16.68 -15.13
C ASP A 29 -16.63 15.92 -15.99
N ASP A 30 -16.35 16.40 -17.21
CA ASP A 30 -15.34 15.83 -18.11
C ASP A 30 -13.91 15.97 -17.54
N GLU A 31 -13.57 17.15 -16.99
CA GLU A 31 -12.26 17.36 -16.34
C GLU A 31 -12.12 16.50 -15.08
N SER A 32 -13.16 16.44 -14.24
CA SER A 32 -13.19 15.63 -13.02
C SER A 32 -12.96 14.14 -13.34
N PHE A 33 -13.57 13.64 -14.41
CA PHE A 33 -13.36 12.27 -14.87
C PHE A 33 -11.92 12.00 -15.35
N SER A 34 -11.31 12.96 -16.05
CA SER A 34 -9.89 12.89 -16.45
C SER A 34 -8.95 12.82 -15.24
N TYR A 35 -9.21 13.62 -14.21
CA TYR A 35 -8.45 13.54 -12.95
C TYR A 35 -8.65 12.20 -12.25
N TYR A 36 -9.86 11.65 -12.24
CA TYR A 36 -10.15 10.32 -11.67
C TYR A 36 -9.32 9.24 -12.35
N LEU A 37 -9.25 9.25 -13.70
CA LEU A 37 -8.45 8.29 -14.46
C LEU A 37 -6.96 8.46 -14.16
N THR A 38 -6.48 9.70 -14.11
CA THR A 38 -5.08 10.04 -13.82
C THR A 38 -4.67 9.51 -12.44
N VAL A 39 -5.48 9.76 -11.40
CA VAL A 39 -5.22 9.25 -10.05
C VAL A 39 -5.19 7.72 -10.03
N ASN A 40 -6.14 7.05 -10.69
CA ASN A 40 -6.14 5.59 -10.84
C ASN A 40 -4.84 5.07 -11.47
N GLN A 41 -4.37 5.70 -12.53
CA GLN A 41 -3.13 5.31 -13.21
C GLN A 41 -1.90 5.54 -12.31
N LEU A 42 -1.83 6.66 -11.59
CA LEU A 42 -0.71 6.97 -10.70
C LEU A 42 -0.63 5.98 -9.53
N ILE A 43 -1.77 5.61 -8.93
CA ILE A 43 -1.85 4.59 -7.87
C ILE A 43 -1.39 3.23 -8.41
N THR A 44 -1.92 2.83 -9.58
CA THR A 44 -1.59 1.55 -10.22
C THR A 44 -0.10 1.44 -10.56
N LYS A 45 0.51 2.53 -11.05
CA LYS A 45 1.95 2.56 -11.34
C LYS A 45 2.77 2.41 -10.06
N ASN A 46 2.55 3.28 -9.08
CA ASN A 46 3.19 3.20 -7.77
C ASN A 46 2.63 4.27 -6.81
N LEU A 47 1.79 3.87 -5.85
CA LEU A 47 1.26 4.79 -4.82
C LEU A 47 2.37 5.54 -4.07
N PHE A 48 3.45 4.86 -3.67
CA PHE A 48 4.48 5.45 -2.81
C PHE A 48 5.37 6.47 -3.53
N LYS A 49 5.60 6.27 -4.82
CA LYS A 49 6.41 7.18 -5.65
C LYS A 49 5.62 8.39 -6.11
N ASN A 50 4.32 8.23 -6.35
CA ASN A 50 3.48 9.27 -6.94
C ASN A 50 2.64 10.05 -5.92
N LYS A 51 2.98 9.98 -4.61
CA LYS A 51 2.15 10.53 -3.52
C LYS A 51 1.77 11.99 -3.73
N ASP A 52 2.74 12.83 -4.10
CA ASP A 52 2.53 14.27 -4.21
C ASP A 52 1.59 14.60 -5.38
N LEU A 53 1.83 13.98 -6.54
CA LEU A 53 0.96 14.11 -7.72
C LEU A 53 -0.46 13.58 -7.44
N ILE A 54 -0.57 12.43 -6.78
CA ILE A 54 -1.88 11.87 -6.39
C ILE A 54 -2.59 12.84 -5.45
N SER A 55 -1.89 13.41 -4.48
CA SER A 55 -2.45 14.38 -3.54
C SER A 55 -2.87 15.69 -4.20
N GLU A 56 -2.21 16.12 -5.27
CA GLU A 56 -2.58 17.31 -6.03
C GLU A 56 -3.84 17.06 -6.85
N TYR A 57 -3.86 15.97 -7.63
CA TYR A 57 -5.01 15.64 -8.47
C TYR A 57 -6.23 15.19 -7.65
N SER A 58 -6.04 14.59 -6.47
CA SER A 58 -7.14 14.19 -5.59
C SER A 58 -7.93 15.36 -5.02
N GLN A 59 -7.33 16.56 -4.91
CA GLN A 59 -8.04 17.77 -4.49
C GLN A 59 -9.14 18.17 -5.48
N LYS A 60 -8.95 17.86 -6.76
CA LYS A 60 -9.89 18.14 -7.86
C LYS A 60 -10.99 17.09 -8.00
N LEU A 61 -10.92 16.00 -7.24
CA LEU A 61 -11.94 14.95 -7.26
C LEU A 61 -13.14 15.29 -6.38
N ASN A 62 -14.31 14.81 -6.78
CA ASN A 62 -15.49 14.82 -5.92
C ASN A 62 -15.39 13.70 -4.85
N ASN A 63 -16.23 13.79 -3.81
CA ASN A 63 -16.16 12.84 -2.69
C ASN A 63 -16.53 11.40 -3.09
N GLU A 64 -17.42 11.24 -4.09
CA GLU A 64 -17.83 9.93 -4.59
C GLU A 64 -16.69 9.22 -5.33
N GLN A 65 -15.97 9.94 -6.18
CA GLN A 65 -14.77 9.48 -6.88
C GLN A 65 -13.68 9.07 -5.90
N ILE A 66 -13.45 9.87 -4.85
CA ILE A 66 -12.51 9.54 -3.77
C ILE A 66 -12.92 8.22 -3.09
N LEU A 67 -14.19 8.05 -2.75
CA LEU A 67 -14.70 6.83 -2.13
C LEU A 67 -14.54 5.61 -3.05
N LEU A 68 -14.79 5.76 -4.36
CA LEU A 68 -14.59 4.70 -5.35
C LEU A 68 -13.12 4.28 -5.44
N ILE A 69 -12.19 5.24 -5.44
CA ILE A 69 -10.75 4.96 -5.45
C ILE A 69 -10.34 4.25 -4.15
N GLN A 70 -10.81 4.74 -3.00
CA GLN A 70 -10.53 4.10 -1.70
C GLN A 70 -10.99 2.64 -1.70
N LYS A 71 -12.26 2.38 -2.05
CA LYS A 71 -12.80 1.01 -2.09
C LYS A 71 -12.06 0.10 -3.05
N LYS A 72 -11.60 0.63 -4.20
CA LYS A 72 -10.91 -0.14 -5.23
C LYS A 72 -9.48 -0.53 -4.83
N TYR A 73 -8.73 0.38 -4.21
CA TYR A 73 -7.30 0.16 -3.95
C TYR A 73 -6.96 -0.19 -2.51
N GLN A 74 -7.90 -0.05 -1.57
CA GLN A 74 -7.68 -0.47 -0.19
C GLN A 74 -7.32 -1.96 -0.16
N LYS A 75 -6.19 -2.26 0.49
CA LYS A 75 -5.70 -3.62 0.63
C LYS A 75 -6.31 -4.28 1.85
N ASP A 76 -6.82 -5.49 1.65
CA ASP A 76 -7.22 -6.36 2.75
C ASP A 76 -6.00 -7.07 3.34
N LEU A 77 -6.03 -7.25 4.65
CA LEU A 77 -5.01 -7.94 5.42
C LEU A 77 -5.23 -9.45 5.50
N ALA A 78 -6.48 -9.93 5.34
CA ALA A 78 -6.79 -11.34 5.51
C ALA A 78 -6.02 -12.25 4.54
N VAL A 79 -6.01 -11.91 3.24
CA VAL A 79 -5.34 -12.72 2.20
C VAL A 79 -3.83 -12.83 2.45
N PRO A 80 -3.09 -11.73 2.68
CA PRO A 80 -1.66 -11.81 3.00
C PRO A 80 -1.35 -12.65 4.24
N LEU A 81 -2.16 -12.56 5.29
CA LEU A 81 -1.95 -13.34 6.52
C LEU A 81 -2.14 -14.84 6.29
N LEU A 82 -3.20 -15.22 5.57
CA LEU A 82 -3.47 -16.63 5.24
C LEU A 82 -2.33 -17.21 4.39
N LEU A 83 -1.87 -16.49 3.37
CA LEU A 83 -0.80 -16.96 2.49
C LEU A 83 0.53 -17.12 3.25
N ASN A 84 0.96 -16.11 4.01
CA ASN A 84 2.18 -16.24 4.81
C ASN A 84 2.06 -17.29 5.92
N GLY A 85 0.88 -17.44 6.53
CA GLY A 85 0.64 -18.41 7.60
C GLY A 85 0.66 -19.86 7.13
N PHE A 86 -0.02 -20.16 6.01
CA PHE A 86 -0.14 -21.52 5.49
C PHE A 86 0.98 -21.89 4.51
N VAL A 87 1.24 -21.03 3.52
CA VAL A 87 2.22 -21.29 2.46
C VAL A 87 3.63 -20.91 2.92
N GLY A 88 3.80 -19.71 3.48
CA GLY A 88 5.11 -19.15 3.83
C GLY A 88 5.82 -18.54 2.62
N PHE A 89 7.16 -18.50 2.63
CA PHE A 89 8.02 -17.97 1.57
C PHE A 89 7.73 -16.51 1.18
N GLY A 90 7.09 -15.72 2.05
CA GLY A 90 6.70 -14.34 1.71
C GLY A 90 5.58 -14.25 0.67
N SER A 91 4.86 -15.33 0.39
CA SER A 91 3.74 -15.36 -0.56
C SER A 91 2.67 -14.31 -0.27
N GLY A 92 2.37 -14.05 1.00
CA GLY A 92 1.46 -13.01 1.44
C GLY A 92 1.97 -11.59 1.17
N ASN A 93 3.28 -11.36 1.29
CA ASN A 93 3.90 -10.08 0.92
C ASN A 93 3.77 -9.83 -0.59
N PHE A 94 3.99 -10.85 -1.43
CA PHE A 94 3.76 -10.70 -2.87
C PHE A 94 2.30 -10.43 -3.21
N ALA A 95 1.36 -11.10 -2.54
CA ALA A 95 -0.07 -10.88 -2.75
C ALA A 95 -0.51 -9.45 -2.40
N CYS A 96 0.10 -8.82 -1.39
CA CYS A 96 -0.16 -7.40 -1.10
C CYS A 96 0.69 -6.43 -1.93
N GLY A 97 1.59 -6.90 -2.81
CA GLY A 97 2.44 -6.07 -3.67
C GLY A 97 3.77 -5.63 -3.03
N ASP A 98 4.12 -6.18 -1.87
CA ASP A 98 5.43 -6.00 -1.23
C ASP A 98 6.47 -6.96 -1.82
N MET A 99 7.00 -6.62 -2.99
CA MET A 99 7.97 -7.47 -3.69
C MET A 99 9.31 -7.62 -2.94
N LEU A 100 9.73 -6.57 -2.22
CA LEU A 100 10.98 -6.59 -1.47
C LEU A 100 10.85 -7.48 -0.23
N GLY A 101 9.80 -7.29 0.57
CA GLY A 101 9.55 -8.17 1.71
C GLY A 101 9.32 -9.62 1.28
N GLY A 102 8.54 -9.84 0.21
CA GLY A 102 8.34 -11.16 -0.38
C GLY A 102 9.66 -11.83 -0.76
N GLY A 103 10.51 -11.12 -1.52
CA GLY A 103 11.81 -11.65 -1.97
C GLY A 103 12.75 -12.01 -0.82
N ILE A 104 12.81 -11.18 0.23
CA ILE A 104 13.62 -11.46 1.42
C ILE A 104 13.15 -12.75 2.10
N HIS A 105 11.83 -12.88 2.33
CA HIS A 105 11.28 -14.04 2.99
C HIS A 105 11.41 -15.32 2.15
N THR A 106 11.24 -15.23 0.82
CA THR A 106 11.52 -16.34 -0.10
C THR A 106 12.98 -16.78 -0.05
N ALA A 107 13.92 -15.83 -0.04
CA ALA A 107 15.34 -16.16 -0.01
C ALA A 107 15.73 -16.89 1.28
N ILE A 108 15.22 -16.43 2.43
CA ILE A 108 15.48 -17.06 3.73
C ILE A 108 14.91 -18.49 3.77
N ASP A 109 13.64 -18.66 3.42
CA ASP A 109 13.01 -19.98 3.41
C ASP A 109 13.66 -20.90 2.37
N GLY A 110 14.00 -20.36 1.19
CA GLY A 110 14.68 -21.09 0.11
C GLY A 110 16.06 -21.59 0.51
N LEU A 111 16.89 -20.76 1.17
CA LEU A 111 18.19 -21.18 1.69
C LEU A 111 18.06 -22.24 2.79
N SER A 112 17.04 -22.10 3.64
CA SER A 112 16.75 -23.07 4.70
C SER A 112 16.38 -24.43 4.11
N VAL A 113 15.45 -24.47 3.16
CA VAL A 113 15.08 -25.72 2.44
C VAL A 113 16.27 -26.29 1.68
N LEU A 114 17.03 -25.45 0.97
CA LEU A 114 18.20 -25.89 0.22
C LEU A 114 19.25 -26.54 1.14
N SER A 115 19.48 -25.99 2.33
CA SER A 115 20.43 -26.56 3.30
C SER A 115 19.98 -27.95 3.80
N ILE A 116 18.68 -28.13 4.07
CA ILE A 116 18.10 -29.41 4.46
C ILE A 116 18.23 -30.43 3.32
N LEU A 117 17.86 -30.05 2.10
CA LEU A 117 17.92 -30.93 0.93
C LEU A 117 19.36 -31.32 0.59
N THR A 118 20.30 -30.38 0.67
CA THR A 118 21.72 -30.65 0.42
C THR A 118 22.26 -31.68 1.41
N MET A 119 21.93 -31.54 2.69
CA MET A 119 22.34 -32.52 3.70
C MET A 119 21.65 -33.88 3.53
N GLN A 120 20.37 -33.91 3.12
CA GLN A 120 19.70 -35.17 2.77
C GLN A 120 20.37 -35.85 1.57
N PHE A 121 20.72 -35.09 0.55
CA PHE A 121 21.38 -35.63 -0.64
C PHE A 121 22.77 -36.20 -0.31
N ILE A 122 23.57 -35.49 0.49
CA ILE A 122 24.87 -35.99 0.97
C ILE A 122 24.70 -37.30 1.76
N ASN A 123 23.70 -37.38 2.63
CA ASN A 123 23.42 -38.61 3.39
C ASN A 123 22.93 -39.76 2.49
N LEU A 124 22.15 -39.48 1.44
CA LEU A 124 21.62 -40.49 0.52
C LEU A 124 22.67 -41.00 -0.48
N ALA A 125 23.53 -40.12 -1.01
CA ALA A 125 24.59 -40.48 -1.94
C ALA A 125 25.57 -41.49 -1.32
N ASP A 126 25.83 -41.36 -0.02
CA ASP A 126 26.74 -42.24 0.71
C ASP A 126 26.12 -43.59 1.12
N LEU A 127 24.81 -43.79 0.92
CA LEU A 127 24.17 -45.11 1.02
C LEU A 127 24.44 -46.00 -0.20
N PHE A 128 25.02 -45.45 -1.27
CA PHE A 128 25.51 -46.20 -2.42
C PHE A 128 27.02 -46.42 -2.25
N PRO A 129 27.45 -47.56 -1.70
CA PRO A 129 28.83 -47.75 -1.27
C PRO A 129 29.79 -47.79 -2.46
N THR A 130 30.74 -46.86 -2.52
CA THR A 130 31.98 -47.06 -3.27
C THR A 130 32.88 -47.99 -2.44
N THR A 131 32.79 -49.29 -2.74
CA THR A 131 33.74 -50.36 -2.40
C THR A 131 34.64 -50.21 -1.17
N SER A 132 34.42 -51.12 -0.20
CA SER A 132 35.33 -51.57 0.87
C SER A 132 35.76 -50.55 1.93
N SER A 133 35.10 -50.55 3.09
CA SER A 133 35.76 -50.19 4.35
C SER A 133 35.01 -50.73 5.58
N ASP A 134 35.78 -50.94 6.64
CA ASP A 134 35.44 -51.43 7.99
C ASP A 134 34.03 -51.04 8.50
N HIS A 135 33.20 -52.06 8.79
CA HIS A 135 31.78 -51.90 9.14
C HIS A 135 31.57 -51.05 10.41
N ARG A 136 32.52 -51.09 11.36
CA ARG A 136 32.47 -50.25 12.57
C ARG A 136 32.74 -48.78 12.28
N ALA A 137 33.72 -48.49 11.41
CA ALA A 137 34.02 -47.12 10.99
C ALA A 137 32.86 -46.53 10.17
N TYR A 138 32.20 -47.36 9.36
CA TYR A 138 30.98 -46.97 8.63
C TYR A 138 29.84 -46.55 9.59
N ILE A 139 29.51 -47.39 10.59
CA ILE A 139 28.45 -47.10 11.56
C ILE A 139 28.76 -45.84 12.39
N ALA A 140 30.00 -45.65 12.83
CA ALA A 140 30.40 -44.46 13.60
C ALA A 140 30.32 -43.16 12.76
N ASN A 141 30.69 -43.23 11.47
CA ASN A 141 30.54 -42.10 10.55
C ASN A 141 29.07 -41.78 10.26
N LEU A 142 28.21 -42.80 10.17
CA LEU A 142 26.78 -42.64 9.98
C LEU A 142 26.12 -41.92 11.17
N ASP A 143 26.43 -42.34 12.42
CA ASP A 143 25.91 -41.68 13.64
C ASP A 143 26.34 -40.20 13.74
N ARG A 144 27.62 -39.91 13.47
CA ARG A 144 28.13 -38.53 13.47
C ARG A 144 27.41 -37.65 12.45
N ARG A 145 27.16 -38.17 11.25
CA ARG A 145 26.48 -37.42 10.17
C ARG A 145 25.00 -37.23 10.43
N MET A 146 24.32 -38.24 10.99
CA MET A 146 22.92 -38.13 11.42
C MET A 146 22.74 -37.04 12.49
N LYS A 147 23.72 -36.88 13.41
CA LYS A 147 23.74 -35.76 14.36
C LYS A 147 23.92 -34.40 13.66
N ILE A 148 24.82 -34.29 12.69
CA ILE A 148 25.00 -33.05 11.93
C ILE A 148 23.72 -32.71 11.16
N PHE A 149 23.09 -33.69 10.51
CA PHE A 149 21.83 -33.51 9.82
C PHE A 149 20.72 -33.01 10.75
N SER A 150 20.57 -33.60 11.94
CA SER A 150 19.55 -33.16 12.89
C SER A 150 19.80 -31.73 13.36
N TYR A 151 21.05 -31.33 13.63
CA TYR A 151 21.38 -29.94 13.94
C TYR A 151 21.03 -28.98 12.80
N VAL A 152 21.35 -29.32 11.56
CA VAL A 152 20.99 -28.50 10.39
C VAL A 152 19.48 -28.41 10.22
N ALA A 153 18.76 -29.52 10.37
CA ALA A 153 17.31 -29.56 10.27
C ALA A 153 16.63 -28.70 11.36
N TYR A 154 17.10 -28.76 12.61
CA TYR A 154 16.59 -27.92 13.69
C TYR A 154 16.91 -26.44 13.49
N ALA A 155 18.13 -26.12 13.06
CA ALA A 155 18.53 -24.75 12.77
C ALA A 155 17.69 -24.18 11.60
N ALA A 156 17.63 -24.87 10.47
CA ALA A 156 16.85 -24.45 9.30
C ALA A 156 15.35 -24.36 9.62
N GLY A 157 14.79 -25.36 10.32
CA GLY A 157 13.39 -25.34 10.74
C GLY A 157 13.05 -24.17 11.67
N SER A 158 13.92 -23.86 12.64
CA SER A 158 13.71 -22.71 13.52
C SER A 158 13.82 -21.37 12.78
N ILE A 159 14.76 -21.24 11.84
CA ILE A 159 14.89 -20.06 10.97
C ILE A 159 13.60 -19.86 10.15
N MET A 160 13.07 -20.92 9.55
CA MET A 160 11.81 -20.85 8.78
C MET A 160 10.62 -20.45 9.64
N LEU A 161 10.52 -20.95 10.87
CA LEU A 161 9.45 -20.56 11.80
C LEU A 161 9.52 -19.08 12.18
N VAL A 162 10.72 -18.58 12.52
CA VAL A 162 10.93 -17.16 12.82
C VAL A 162 10.64 -16.30 11.60
N ASN A 163 11.11 -16.73 10.43
CA ASN A 163 10.87 -16.03 9.17
C ASN A 163 9.38 -15.98 8.82
N ARG A 164 8.61 -17.04 9.11
CA ARG A 164 7.16 -17.07 8.94
C ARG A 164 6.48 -16.01 9.81
N ILE A 165 6.83 -15.90 11.09
CA ILE A 165 6.29 -14.85 11.97
C ILE A 165 6.68 -13.46 11.44
N ALA A 166 7.94 -13.27 11.05
CA ALA A 166 8.41 -12.02 10.48
C ALA A 166 7.61 -11.64 9.22
N SER A 167 7.32 -12.59 8.34
CA SER A 167 6.54 -12.35 7.12
C SER A 167 5.10 -11.91 7.40
N LEU A 168 4.46 -12.42 8.46
CA LEU A 168 3.14 -11.96 8.88
C LEU A 168 3.18 -10.50 9.33
N ILE A 169 4.21 -10.13 10.08
CA ILE A 169 4.40 -8.77 10.59
C ILE A 169 4.69 -7.81 9.44
N THR A 170 5.63 -8.14 8.55
CA THR A 170 6.02 -7.27 7.43
C THR A 170 4.85 -7.05 6.47
N ALA A 171 4.10 -8.10 6.13
CA ALA A 171 2.89 -7.98 5.31
C ALA A 171 1.84 -7.08 5.98
N SER A 172 1.64 -7.23 7.30
CA SER A 172 0.70 -6.40 8.06
C SER A 172 1.10 -4.92 8.08
N LEU A 173 2.38 -4.65 8.31
CA LEU A 173 2.93 -3.29 8.30
C LEU A 173 2.82 -2.67 6.91
N TYR A 174 3.10 -3.43 5.85
CA TYR A 174 2.97 -2.96 4.49
C TYR A 174 1.52 -2.58 4.15
N VAL A 175 0.55 -3.48 4.42
CA VAL A 175 -0.88 -3.20 4.19
C VAL A 175 -1.33 -1.97 4.96
N LYS A 176 -0.96 -1.86 6.24
CA LYS A 176 -1.28 -0.69 7.07
C LYS A 176 -0.69 0.59 6.49
N ARG A 177 0.60 0.59 6.16
CA ARG A 177 1.29 1.75 5.58
C ARG A 177 0.72 2.14 4.22
N TYR A 178 0.36 1.16 3.40
CA TYR A 178 -0.27 1.38 2.11
C TYR A 178 -1.63 2.06 2.28
N ASN A 179 -2.51 1.50 3.12
CA ASN A 179 -3.85 2.04 3.36
C ASN A 179 -3.79 3.43 4.02
N GLN A 180 -2.87 3.65 4.95
CA GLN A 180 -2.63 4.98 5.53
C GLN A 180 -2.18 5.98 4.46
N THR A 181 -1.19 5.61 3.65
CA THR A 181 -0.73 6.48 2.55
C THR A 181 -1.86 6.77 1.57
N LEU A 182 -2.65 5.76 1.21
CA LEU A 182 -3.80 5.91 0.30
C LEU A 182 -4.82 6.90 0.87
N ASN A 183 -5.13 6.79 2.17
CA ASN A 183 -6.02 7.73 2.82
C ASN A 183 -5.42 9.14 2.87
N ASP A 184 -4.16 9.28 3.26
CA ASP A 184 -3.50 10.59 3.39
C ASP A 184 -3.43 11.34 2.05
N VAL A 185 -3.17 10.65 0.94
CA VAL A 185 -3.11 11.29 -0.39
C VAL A 185 -4.50 11.56 -0.97
N LEU A 186 -5.54 10.91 -0.47
CA LEU A 186 -6.93 11.12 -0.90
C LEU A 186 -7.72 12.06 0.01
N ILE A 187 -7.21 12.36 1.22
CA ILE A 187 -7.78 13.38 2.09
C ILE A 187 -7.58 14.74 1.40
N LYS A 188 -8.69 15.45 1.19
CA LYS A 188 -8.64 16.87 0.83
C LYS A 188 -7.94 17.60 1.96
N LYS A 189 -6.71 18.05 1.72
CA LYS A 189 -6.01 18.97 2.62
C LYS A 189 -6.79 20.28 2.61
N THR A 190 -7.78 20.40 3.48
CA THR A 190 -8.36 21.70 3.79
C THR A 190 -7.22 22.55 4.36
N PRO A 191 -6.92 23.73 3.78
CA PRO A 191 -5.94 24.62 4.37
C PRO A 191 -6.38 24.89 5.82
N LYS A 192 -5.48 24.70 6.77
CA LYS A 192 -5.73 25.00 8.19
C LYS A 192 -5.74 26.52 8.35
N VAL A 193 -6.83 27.16 7.92
CA VAL A 193 -7.04 28.58 8.19
C VAL A 193 -7.39 28.70 9.66
N SER A 194 -6.43 29.11 10.48
CA SER A 194 -6.68 29.42 11.89
C SER A 194 -7.03 30.90 12.02
N PHE A 195 -8.22 31.19 12.55
CA PHE A 195 -8.62 32.54 12.93
C PHE A 195 -8.30 32.75 14.40
N THR A 196 -7.30 33.57 14.72
CA THR A 196 -7.00 33.94 16.10
C THR A 196 -7.35 35.41 16.32
N PRO A 197 -8.35 35.73 17.15
CA PRO A 197 -8.58 37.11 17.56
C PRO A 197 -7.44 37.56 18.48
N VAL A 198 -6.81 38.68 18.13
CA VAL A 198 -5.74 39.32 18.91
C VAL A 198 -6.28 40.65 19.44
N PRO A 199 -6.32 40.88 20.75
CA PRO A 199 -6.72 42.16 21.30
C PRO A 199 -5.65 43.21 20.95
N VAL A 200 -6.08 44.33 20.37
CA VAL A 200 -5.22 45.48 20.09
C VAL A 200 -5.57 46.57 21.08
N ILE A 201 -4.61 46.94 21.91
CA ILE A 201 -4.73 48.07 22.84
C ILE A 201 -3.89 49.20 22.25
N SER A 202 -4.55 50.26 21.81
CA SER A 202 -3.89 51.49 21.38
C SER A 202 -4.27 52.65 22.32
N PRO A 203 -3.54 53.78 22.30
CA PRO A 203 -3.88 54.95 23.11
C PRO A 203 -5.28 55.51 22.83
N GLU A 204 -5.88 55.15 21.70
CA GLU A 204 -7.16 55.66 21.21
C GLU A 204 -8.33 54.68 21.40
N GLY A 205 -8.08 53.47 21.93
CA GLY A 205 -9.13 52.51 22.27
C GLY A 205 -8.70 51.05 22.29
N VAL A 206 -9.67 50.18 22.60
CA VAL A 206 -9.53 48.72 22.55
C VAL A 206 -10.24 48.19 21.31
N GLY A 207 -9.52 47.42 20.49
CA GLY A 207 -10.06 46.76 19.29
C GLY A 207 -9.70 45.27 19.23
N LEU A 208 -10.32 44.55 18.29
CA LEU A 208 -10.01 43.16 17.97
C LEU A 208 -9.41 43.09 16.56
N ALA A 209 -8.18 42.60 16.44
CA ALA A 209 -7.59 42.25 15.17
C ALA A 209 -7.78 40.76 14.89
N LEU A 210 -8.06 40.40 13.64
CA LEU A 210 -8.09 39.01 13.19
C LEU A 210 -6.74 38.65 12.60
N ASN A 211 -6.05 37.71 13.23
CA ASN A 211 -4.86 37.08 12.65
C ASN A 211 -5.30 35.86 11.83
N ILE A 212 -5.10 35.93 10.52
CA ILE A 212 -5.33 34.84 9.58
C ILE A 212 -3.98 34.23 9.25
N ARG A 213 -3.76 32.97 9.67
CA ARG A 213 -2.59 32.19 9.26
C ARG A 213 -3.00 31.21 8.17
N PHE A 214 -2.24 31.21 7.08
CA PHE A 214 -2.40 30.32 5.93
C PHE A 214 -1.42 29.15 6.03
#